data_AF-A0A7S6VXV7-F1
#
_entry.id   AF-A0A7S6VXV7-F1
#
_cell.length_a   1.000
_cell.length_b   1.000
_cell.length_c   1.000
_cell.angle_alpha   90.00
_cell.angle_beta   90.00
_cell.angle_gamma   90.00
#
_symmetry.space_group_name_H-M   'P 1'
#
loop_
_entity.id
_entity.type
_entity.pdbx_description
1 polymer ?
#
loop_
_entity_poly.entity_id
_entity_poly.type
_entity_poly.pdbx_seq_one_letter_code
_entity_poly.pdbx_strand_id
1 'polypeptide(L)'
;MFDFHEWLYKALKIELFKCRHLTEGEIRISRSVFGDLIDYSKVLVMNQPYLPWQPVGILMAPNGCIHMKDADFCHDFSKESLSIQALFIHEMAHIYQYQHQVNVLLKGAILQIALYASYGKYNPYHYTLEANKKYWAYNIEQQGDIAKDIFLKKIPNIILNSAMYIK
;
A
#
# COMPACT_ATOMS: atom_id res chain seq x y z
N MET A 1 24.59 35.86 -11.02
CA MET A 1 24.01 34.91 -11.99
C MET A 1 23.15 33.95 -11.17
N PHE A 2 21.84 33.90 -11.41
CA PHE A 2 20.95 33.00 -10.66
C PHE A 2 21.21 31.57 -11.11
N ASP A 3 21.72 30.73 -10.20
CA ASP A 3 21.93 29.32 -10.48
C ASP A 3 20.59 28.58 -10.33
N PHE A 4 19.88 28.49 -11.45
CA PHE A 4 18.58 27.82 -11.52
C PHE A 4 18.67 26.35 -11.11
N HIS A 5 19.82 25.68 -11.32
CA HIS A 5 20.01 24.28 -10.92
C HIS A 5 20.11 24.15 -9.40
N GLU A 6 20.95 24.97 -8.76
CA GLU A 6 21.11 24.93 -7.30
C GLU A 6 19.81 25.34 -6.59
N TRP A 7 19.11 26.35 -7.13
CA TRP A 7 17.79 26.77 -6.63
C TRP A 7 16.74 25.65 -6.78
N LEU A 8 16.68 24.99 -7.94
CA LEU A 8 15.75 23.89 -8.18
C LEU A 8 16.07 22.68 -7.30
N TYR A 9 17.36 22.35 -7.10
CA TYR A 9 17.81 21.26 -6.21
C TYR A 9 17.36 21.48 -4.77
N LYS A 10 17.50 22.72 -4.27
CA LYS A 10 17.04 23.12 -2.93
C LYS A 10 15.51 23.20 -2.85
N ALA A 11 14.84 23.72 -3.87
CA ALA A 11 13.39 23.83 -3.94
C ALA A 11 12.71 22.45 -3.96
N LEU A 12 13.28 21.49 -4.67
CA LEU A 12 12.83 20.09 -4.73
C LEU A 12 13.29 19.26 -3.52
N LYS A 13 14.10 19.85 -2.61
CA LYS A 13 14.62 19.20 -1.40
C LYS A 13 15.28 17.85 -1.68
N ILE A 14 16.00 17.73 -2.79
CA ILE A 14 16.56 16.45 -3.27
C ILE A 14 17.51 15.82 -2.24
N GLU A 15 18.25 16.63 -1.47
CA GLU A 15 19.16 16.17 -0.41
C GLU A 15 18.44 15.43 0.73
N LEU A 16 17.14 15.69 0.93
CA LEU A 16 16.33 15.04 1.95
C LEU A 16 15.66 13.77 1.43
N PHE A 17 15.84 13.42 0.15
CA PHE A 17 15.23 12.25 -0.44
C PHE A 17 15.77 10.96 0.21
N LYS A 18 14.85 10.14 0.69
CA LYS A 18 15.11 8.83 1.26
C LYS A 18 14.38 7.79 0.43
N CYS A 19 15.12 6.82 -0.07
CA CYS A 19 14.62 5.66 -0.77
C CYS A 19 15.36 4.43 -0.25
N ARG A 20 14.61 3.38 0.10
CA ARG A 20 15.18 2.13 0.57
C ARG A 20 14.37 0.93 0.08
N HIS A 21 15.01 -0.23 0.04
CA HIS A 21 14.30 -1.50 -0.08
C HIS A 21 13.58 -1.84 1.24
N LEU A 22 12.71 -2.85 1.18
CA LEU A 22 12.11 -3.44 2.36
C LEU A 22 13.19 -4.03 3.29
N THR A 23 12.97 -3.91 4.60
CA THR A 23 13.79 -4.60 5.60
C THR A 23 13.43 -6.09 5.65
N GLU A 24 14.32 -6.92 6.20
CA GLU A 24 14.02 -8.34 6.44
C GLU A 24 12.79 -8.55 7.34
N GLY A 25 12.54 -7.63 8.28
CA GLY A 25 11.37 -7.68 9.14
C GLY A 25 10.08 -7.38 8.36
N GLU A 26 10.10 -6.36 7.49
CA GLU A 26 9.00 -6.00 6.60
C GLU A 26 8.66 -7.10 5.60
N ILE A 27 9.69 -7.72 5.02
CA ILE A 27 9.53 -8.89 4.14
C ILE A 27 8.91 -10.04 4.92
N ARG A 28 9.36 -10.30 6.16
CA ARG A 28 8.83 -11.39 7.00
C ARG A 28 7.35 -11.22 7.31
N ILE A 29 6.93 -10.04 7.77
CA ILE A 29 5.50 -9.80 8.06
C ILE A 29 4.66 -9.84 6.78
N SER A 30 5.18 -9.37 5.65
CA SER A 30 4.49 -9.42 4.36
C SER A 30 4.34 -10.86 3.87
N ARG A 31 5.40 -11.68 3.98
CA ARG A 31 5.36 -13.11 3.62
C ARG A 31 4.34 -13.91 4.43
N SER A 32 4.06 -13.51 5.67
CA SER A 32 3.02 -14.17 6.48
C SER A 32 1.61 -14.05 5.88
N VAL A 33 1.39 -13.05 5.02
CA VAL A 33 0.11 -12.76 4.36
C VAL A 33 0.16 -13.17 2.89
N PHE A 34 1.20 -12.77 2.17
CA PHE A 34 1.28 -12.90 0.70
C PHE A 34 2.18 -14.05 0.24
N GLY A 35 2.89 -14.74 1.14
CA GLY A 35 3.82 -15.82 0.76
C GLY A 35 4.86 -15.31 -0.23
N ASP A 36 5.04 -16.01 -1.35
CA ASP A 36 5.93 -15.59 -2.45
C ASP A 36 5.18 -14.95 -3.63
N LEU A 37 3.95 -14.47 -3.41
CA LEU A 37 3.12 -13.85 -4.45
C LEU A 37 3.56 -12.42 -4.82
N ILE A 38 4.48 -11.84 -4.04
CA ILE A 38 5.08 -10.54 -4.29
C ILE A 38 6.57 -10.73 -4.51
N ASP A 39 7.11 -10.15 -5.58
CA ASP A 39 8.54 -9.95 -5.72
C ASP A 39 8.98 -8.78 -4.83
N TYR A 40 9.35 -9.10 -3.59
CA TYR A 40 9.74 -8.12 -2.57
C TYR A 40 10.99 -7.33 -2.94
N SER A 41 11.86 -7.86 -3.82
CA SER A 41 13.10 -7.18 -4.22
C SER A 41 12.84 -5.89 -5.01
N LYS A 42 11.68 -5.82 -5.68
CA LYS A 42 11.26 -4.67 -6.50
C LYS A 42 10.59 -3.56 -5.69
N VAL A 43 10.28 -3.79 -4.42
CA VAL A 43 9.51 -2.86 -3.60
C VAL A 43 10.44 -1.84 -2.97
N LEU A 44 10.08 -0.57 -3.11
CA LEU A 44 10.80 0.56 -2.54
C LEU A 44 9.91 1.36 -1.58
N VAL A 45 10.52 1.89 -0.52
CA VAL A 45 9.89 2.80 0.44
C VAL A 45 10.53 4.16 0.29
N MET A 46 9.71 5.19 0.06
CA MET A 46 10.14 6.54 -0.27
C MET A 46 9.48 7.58 0.63
N ASN A 47 10.26 8.57 1.08
CA ASN A 47 9.73 9.75 1.79
C ASN A 47 9.20 10.85 0.85
N GLN A 48 8.92 10.50 -0.41
CA GLN A 48 8.27 11.38 -1.36
C GLN A 48 6.79 11.06 -1.47
N PRO A 49 5.91 12.03 -1.16
CA PRO A 49 4.49 11.85 -1.35
C PRO A 49 4.21 11.62 -2.84
N TYR A 50 3.29 10.70 -3.12
CA TYR A 50 2.88 10.39 -4.48
C TYR A 50 2.10 11.55 -5.12
N LEU A 51 1.29 12.24 -4.32
CA LEU A 51 0.54 13.43 -4.73
C LEU A 51 1.02 14.66 -3.95
N PRO A 52 1.10 15.85 -4.57
CA PRO A 52 1.50 17.08 -3.86
C PRO A 52 0.63 17.40 -2.63
N TRP A 53 -0.64 17.00 -2.65
CA TRP A 53 -1.62 17.19 -1.58
C TRP A 53 -1.82 15.95 -0.68
N GLN A 54 -1.00 14.91 -0.80
CA GLN A 54 -1.06 13.75 0.10
C GLN A 54 -0.98 14.23 1.57
N PRO A 55 -1.90 13.86 2.47
CA PRO A 55 -1.85 14.29 3.87
C PRO A 55 -0.67 13.68 4.64
N VAL A 56 -0.34 14.25 5.81
CA VAL A 56 0.54 13.58 6.80
C VAL A 56 -0.23 12.40 7.41
N GLY A 57 0.46 11.32 7.73
CA GLY A 57 -0.10 10.08 8.27
C GLY A 57 -0.73 9.16 7.23
N ILE A 58 -0.61 9.46 5.93
CA ILE A 58 -1.13 8.66 4.83
C ILE A 58 0.02 8.07 4.03
N LEU A 59 -0.02 6.74 3.84
CA LEU A 59 0.84 6.01 2.92
C LEU A 59 0.06 5.78 1.61
N MET A 60 0.77 5.65 0.49
CA MET A 60 0.18 5.29 -0.79
C MET A 60 1.11 4.35 -1.55
N ALA A 61 0.57 3.27 -2.12
CA ALA A 61 1.34 2.33 -2.94
C ALA A 61 0.78 2.09 -4.36
N PRO A 62 0.67 3.12 -5.23
CA PRO A 62 -0.04 3.02 -6.50
C PRO A 62 0.74 2.33 -7.63
N ASN A 63 2.07 2.27 -7.55
CA ASN A 63 2.96 1.91 -8.67
C ASN A 63 4.14 0.99 -8.27
N GLY A 64 3.97 0.21 -7.20
CA GLY A 64 5.02 -0.71 -6.72
C GLY A 64 6.04 -0.07 -5.79
N CYS A 65 5.93 1.23 -5.52
CA CYS A 65 6.65 1.93 -4.46
C CYS A 65 5.67 2.40 -3.39
N ILE A 66 6.11 2.44 -2.13
CA ILE A 66 5.37 2.98 -0.99
C ILE A 66 5.82 4.42 -0.78
N HIS A 67 4.86 5.34 -0.87
CA HIS A 67 5.06 6.78 -0.79
C HIS A 67 4.46 7.35 0.48
N MET A 68 5.24 8.14 1.20
CA MET A 68 4.79 8.88 2.39
C MET A 68 5.48 10.24 2.46
N LYS A 69 5.00 11.12 3.34
CA LYS A 69 5.74 12.35 3.65
C LYS A 69 6.95 12.04 4.52
N ASP A 70 7.95 12.93 4.49
CA ASP A 70 9.14 12.78 5.32
C ASP A 70 8.85 12.71 6.83
N ALA A 71 7.80 13.40 7.30
CA ALA A 71 7.35 13.31 8.69
C ALA A 71 6.87 11.90 9.10
N ASP A 72 6.44 11.09 8.13
CA ASP A 72 5.93 9.72 8.33
C ASP A 72 6.97 8.65 7.97
N PHE A 73 8.18 9.05 7.56
CA PHE A 73 9.18 8.11 7.09
C PHE A 73 9.62 7.15 8.20
N CYS A 74 9.32 5.87 8.01
CA CYS A 74 9.71 4.81 8.94
C CYS A 74 10.91 4.05 8.39
N HIS A 75 11.90 3.80 9.25
CA HIS A 75 13.08 3.00 8.91
C HIS A 75 12.78 1.50 8.83
N ASP A 76 11.80 1.00 9.58
CA ASP A 76 11.45 -0.43 9.65
C ASP A 76 10.03 -0.61 10.23
N PHE A 77 9.02 -0.73 9.37
CA PHE A 77 7.62 -0.83 9.78
C PHE A 77 7.37 -2.04 10.69
N SER A 78 8.18 -3.10 10.57
CA SER A 78 8.04 -4.31 11.40
C SER A 78 8.34 -4.11 12.89
N LYS A 79 8.98 -2.99 13.24
CA LYS A 79 9.29 -2.60 14.62
C LYS A 79 8.31 -1.60 15.22
N GLU A 80 7.38 -1.11 14.40
CA GLU A 80 6.36 -0.16 14.84
C GLU A 80 5.22 -0.84 15.60
N SER A 81 4.29 -0.05 16.10
CA SER A 81 3.06 -0.58 16.71
C SER A 81 2.28 -1.49 15.75
N LEU A 82 1.49 -2.42 16.31
CA LEU A 82 0.73 -3.38 15.51
C LEU A 82 -0.23 -2.72 14.51
N SER A 83 -0.80 -1.56 14.86
CA SER A 83 -1.67 -0.79 13.95
C SER A 83 -0.89 -0.24 12.75
N ILE A 84 0.34 0.23 12.94
CA ILE A 84 1.21 0.71 11.86
C ILE A 84 1.70 -0.45 11.00
N GLN A 85 2.06 -1.60 11.61
CA GLN A 85 2.36 -2.82 10.86
C GLN A 85 1.16 -3.24 10.00
N ALA A 86 -0.05 -3.19 10.55
CA ALA A 86 -1.27 -3.55 9.84
C ALA A 86 -1.58 -2.58 8.68
N LEU A 87 -1.34 -1.28 8.87
CA LEU A 87 -1.42 -0.27 7.80
C LEU A 87 -0.39 -0.55 6.70
N PHE A 88 0.85 -0.87 7.06
CA PHE A 88 1.87 -1.25 6.09
C PHE A 88 1.47 -2.50 5.27
N ILE A 89 0.86 -3.50 5.91
CA ILE A 89 0.34 -4.68 5.21
C ILE A 89 -0.82 -4.34 4.24
N HIS A 90 -1.67 -3.38 4.60
CA HIS A 90 -2.70 -2.85 3.67
C HIS A 90 -2.04 -2.29 2.41
N GLU A 91 -1.01 -1.45 2.55
CA GLU A 91 -0.27 -0.91 1.41
C GLU A 91 0.45 -2.00 0.60
N MET A 92 0.95 -3.05 1.26
CA MET A 92 1.53 -4.21 0.56
C MET A 92 0.50 -4.96 -0.29
N ALA A 93 -0.79 -4.89 0.02
CA ALA A 93 -1.84 -5.41 -0.86
C ALA A 93 -1.92 -4.61 -2.17
N HIS A 94 -1.73 -3.29 -2.12
CA HIS A 94 -1.65 -2.46 -3.31
C HIS A 94 -0.40 -2.75 -4.14
N ILE A 95 0.73 -3.05 -3.49
CA ILE A 95 1.93 -3.56 -4.18
C ILE A 95 1.62 -4.87 -4.91
N TYR A 96 0.96 -5.82 -4.24
CA TYR A 96 0.55 -7.10 -4.84
C TYR A 96 -0.36 -6.90 -6.05
N GLN A 97 -1.37 -6.03 -5.92
CA GLN A 97 -2.27 -5.63 -7.00
C GLN A 97 -1.51 -5.03 -8.19
N TYR A 98 -0.58 -4.09 -7.93
CA TYR A 98 0.24 -3.48 -8.97
C TYR A 98 1.08 -4.52 -9.72
N GLN A 99 1.74 -5.45 -9.01
CA GLN A 99 2.52 -6.51 -9.65
C GLN A 99 1.65 -7.45 -10.51
N HIS A 100 0.33 -7.51 -10.24
CA HIS A 100 -0.68 -8.20 -11.05
C HIS A 100 -1.37 -7.29 -12.10
N GLN A 101 -0.71 -6.20 -12.50
CA GLN A 101 -1.18 -5.28 -13.55
C GLN A 101 -2.50 -4.55 -13.23
N VAL A 102 -2.87 -4.46 -11.95
CA VAL A 102 -4.00 -3.63 -11.52
C VAL A 102 -3.56 -2.18 -11.48
N ASN A 103 -4.30 -1.30 -12.17
CA ASN A 103 -4.13 0.15 -12.04
C ASN A 103 -4.72 0.62 -10.71
N VAL A 104 -3.92 0.53 -9.64
CA VAL A 104 -4.31 0.88 -8.27
C VAL A 104 -4.75 2.34 -8.19
N LEU A 105 -4.01 3.27 -8.79
CA LEU A 105 -4.35 4.70 -8.76
C LEU A 105 -5.73 4.98 -9.36
N LEU A 106 -6.01 4.46 -10.57
CA LEU A 106 -7.29 4.69 -11.24
C LEU A 106 -8.44 4.04 -10.48
N LYS A 107 -8.28 2.79 -10.04
CA LYS A 107 -9.33 2.10 -9.29
C LYS A 107 -9.59 2.78 -7.94
N GLY A 108 -8.55 3.19 -7.24
CA GLY A 108 -8.64 3.94 -5.99
C GLY A 108 -9.36 5.27 -6.18
N ALA A 109 -8.98 6.03 -7.21
CA ALA A 109 -9.64 7.28 -7.55
C ALA A 109 -11.15 7.10 -7.82
N ILE A 110 -11.54 6.06 -8.57
CA ILE A 110 -12.96 5.75 -8.82
C ILE A 110 -13.70 5.45 -7.51
N LEU A 111 -13.10 4.66 -6.61
CA LEU A 111 -13.70 4.32 -5.30
C LEU A 111 -13.83 5.55 -4.40
N GLN A 112 -12.82 6.42 -4.36
CA GLN A 112 -12.88 7.68 -3.62
C GLN A 112 -13.97 8.59 -4.18
N ILE A 113 -14.07 8.74 -5.50
CA ILE A 113 -15.15 9.51 -6.14
C ILE A 113 -16.52 8.94 -5.75
N ALA A 114 -16.71 7.62 -5.79
CA ALA A 114 -17.97 6.98 -5.40
C ALA A 114 -18.31 7.21 -3.92
N LEU A 115 -17.33 7.16 -3.02
CA LEU A 115 -17.49 7.48 -1.60
C LEU A 115 -18.00 8.93 -1.42
N TYR A 116 -17.32 9.91 -2.02
CA TYR A 116 -17.69 11.31 -1.89
C TYR A 116 -19.00 11.66 -2.59
N ALA A 117 -19.23 11.15 -3.81
CA ALA A 117 -20.45 11.40 -4.57
C ALA A 117 -21.69 10.78 -3.92
N SER A 118 -21.51 9.69 -3.16
CA SER A 118 -22.59 9.08 -2.37
C SER A 118 -22.78 9.71 -0.99
N TYR A 119 -22.03 10.78 -0.66
CA TYR A 119 -22.00 11.39 0.67
C TYR A 119 -21.75 10.37 1.80
N GLY A 120 -20.87 9.39 1.55
CA GLY A 120 -20.52 8.36 2.53
C GLY A 120 -21.47 7.16 2.60
N LYS A 121 -22.57 7.14 1.82
CA LYS A 121 -23.49 5.98 1.79
C LYS A 121 -22.82 4.73 1.22
N TYR A 122 -21.93 4.89 0.25
CA TYR A 122 -21.08 3.82 -0.25
C TYR A 122 -19.72 3.89 0.45
N ASN A 123 -19.38 2.84 1.21
CA ASN A 123 -18.07 2.74 1.87
C ASN A 123 -17.21 1.67 1.17
N PRO A 124 -16.15 2.04 0.42
CA PRO A 124 -15.33 1.09 -0.31
C PRO A 124 -14.49 0.19 0.59
N TYR A 125 -14.32 0.53 1.87
CA TYR A 125 -13.55 -0.24 2.86
C TYR A 125 -14.41 -1.31 3.53
N HIS A 126 -15.72 -1.11 3.61
CA HIS A 126 -16.60 -2.07 4.26
C HIS A 126 -16.72 -3.34 3.42
N TYR A 127 -16.44 -4.50 4.02
CA TYR A 127 -16.63 -5.80 3.39
C TYR A 127 -17.24 -6.81 4.37
N THR A 128 -17.86 -7.83 3.82
CA THR A 128 -18.25 -9.04 4.56
C THR A 128 -17.50 -10.21 3.94
N LEU A 129 -16.92 -11.07 4.77
CA LEU A 129 -16.24 -12.27 4.29
C LEU A 129 -17.30 -13.30 3.85
N GLU A 130 -17.38 -13.55 2.56
CA GLU A 130 -18.30 -14.53 1.97
C GLU A 130 -17.56 -15.85 1.68
N ALA A 131 -18.12 -17.00 2.10
CA ALA A 131 -17.42 -18.30 2.12
C ALA A 131 -16.79 -18.73 0.77
N ASN A 132 -17.41 -18.38 -0.35
CA ASN A 132 -16.96 -18.78 -1.69
C ASN A 132 -16.44 -17.62 -2.54
N LYS A 133 -16.35 -16.41 -1.95
CA LYS A 133 -15.88 -15.24 -2.68
C LYS A 133 -14.36 -15.16 -2.62
N LYS A 134 -13.73 -15.30 -3.78
CA LYS A 134 -12.28 -15.26 -3.96
C LYS A 134 -11.74 -13.86 -3.65
N TYR A 135 -10.47 -13.77 -3.24
CA TYR A 135 -9.79 -12.51 -2.92
C TYR A 135 -9.93 -11.46 -4.05
N TRP A 136 -9.68 -11.86 -5.29
CA TRP A 136 -9.73 -10.97 -6.45
C TRP A 136 -11.14 -10.50 -6.84
N ALA A 137 -12.20 -11.04 -6.21
CA ALA A 137 -13.58 -10.59 -6.41
C ALA A 137 -13.98 -9.42 -5.51
N TYR A 138 -13.15 -9.06 -4.53
CA TYR A 138 -13.33 -7.85 -3.72
C TYR A 138 -12.73 -6.63 -4.44
N ASN A 139 -13.17 -5.42 -4.09
CA ASN A 139 -12.54 -4.21 -4.63
C ASN A 139 -11.12 -4.00 -4.02
N ILE A 140 -10.33 -3.09 -4.58
CA ILE A 140 -8.92 -2.95 -4.19
C ILE A 140 -8.70 -2.50 -2.74
N GLU A 141 -9.61 -1.71 -2.17
CA GLU A 141 -9.54 -1.25 -0.77
C GLU A 141 -9.95 -2.37 0.18
N GLN A 142 -11.02 -3.10 -0.15
CA GLN A 142 -11.43 -4.30 0.59
C GLN A 142 -10.34 -5.36 0.59
N GLN A 143 -9.64 -5.53 -0.54
CA GLN A 143 -8.50 -6.42 -0.65
C GLN A 143 -7.34 -6.01 0.28
N GLY A 144 -7.12 -4.71 0.48
CA GLY A 144 -6.18 -4.18 1.48
C GLY A 144 -6.63 -4.49 2.91
N ASP A 145 -7.90 -4.24 3.22
CA ASP A 145 -8.47 -4.53 4.54
C ASP A 145 -8.49 -6.03 4.86
N ILE A 146 -8.72 -6.89 3.86
CA ILE A 146 -8.59 -8.35 3.99
C ILE A 146 -7.15 -8.73 4.32
N ALA A 147 -6.14 -8.17 3.63
CA ALA A 147 -4.74 -8.45 3.92
C ALA A 147 -4.36 -8.04 5.36
N LYS A 148 -4.82 -6.85 5.78
CA LYS A 148 -4.69 -6.34 7.14
C LYS A 148 -5.32 -7.29 8.17
N ASP A 149 -6.55 -7.75 7.93
CA ASP A 149 -7.26 -8.62 8.86
C ASP A 149 -6.69 -10.05 8.90
N ILE A 150 -6.11 -10.55 7.80
CA ILE A 150 -5.31 -11.79 7.79
C ILE A 150 -4.07 -11.64 8.68
N PHE A 151 -3.32 -10.55 8.53
CA PHE A 151 -2.15 -10.27 9.36
C PHE A 151 -2.49 -10.21 10.85
N LEU A 152 -3.60 -9.56 11.18
CA LEU A 152 -4.14 -9.46 12.53
C LEU A 152 -4.81 -10.76 13.02
N LYS A 153 -4.79 -11.84 12.22
CA LYS A 153 -5.38 -13.16 12.51
C LYS A 153 -6.88 -13.12 12.82
N LYS A 154 -7.61 -12.16 12.26
CA LYS A 154 -9.08 -12.06 12.42
C LYS A 154 -9.83 -12.97 11.46
N ILE A 155 -9.23 -13.27 10.31
CA ILE A 155 -9.81 -14.13 9.27
C ILE A 155 -8.77 -15.11 8.72
N PRO A 156 -9.19 -16.23 8.11
CA PRO A 156 -8.29 -17.14 7.40
C PRO A 156 -7.61 -16.47 6.20
N ASN A 157 -6.42 -16.94 5.85
CA ASN A 157 -5.69 -16.42 4.71
C ASN A 157 -6.29 -16.89 3.37
N ILE A 158 -7.21 -16.09 2.82
CA ILE A 158 -7.85 -16.36 1.52
C ILE A 158 -7.00 -15.91 0.32
N ILE A 159 -5.91 -15.16 0.55
CA ILE A 159 -4.99 -14.69 -0.49
C ILE A 159 -4.21 -15.87 -1.04
N LEU A 160 -3.57 -16.64 -0.15
CA LEU A 160 -2.79 -17.83 -0.52
C LEU A 160 -3.66 -18.95 -1.09
N ASN A 161 -4.89 -19.11 -0.57
CA ASN A 161 -5.83 -20.10 -1.08
C ASN A 161 -6.33 -19.79 -2.50
N SER A 162 -6.35 -18.51 -2.88
CA SER A 162 -6.78 -18.08 -4.22
C SER A 162 -5.71 -18.30 -5.30
N ALA A 163 -4.43 -18.37 -4.92
CA ALA A 163 -3.31 -18.51 -5.85
C ALA A 163 -3.20 -19.91 -6.49
N MET A 164 -3.84 -20.94 -5.93
CA MET A 164 -3.88 -22.28 -6.53
C MET A 164 -4.63 -22.38 -7.87
N TYR A 165 -5.33 -21.32 -8.29
CA TYR A 165 -6.20 -21.33 -9.48
C TYR A 165 -5.78 -20.35 -10.58
N ILE A 166 -4.63 -19.69 -10.45
CA ILE A 166 -4.06 -18.85 -11.51
C ILE A 166 -2.89 -19.64 -12.13
N LYS A 167 -3.22 -20.52 -13.07
CA LYS A 167 -2.29 -21.15 -14.02
C LYS A 167 -2.78 -20.86 -15.43
#